data_AF-R8Y373-F1
#
_entry.id   AF-R8Y373-F1
#
_cell.length_a   1.000
_cell.length_b   1.000
_cell.length_c   1.000
_cell.angle_alpha   90.00
_cell.angle_beta   90.00
_cell.angle_gamma   90.00
#
_symmetry.space_group_name_H-M   'P 1'
#
loop_
_entity.id
_entity.type
_entity.pdbx_description
1 polymer ?
#
loop_
_entity_poly.entity_id
_entity_poly.type
_entity_poly.pdbx_seq_one_letter_code
_entity_poly.pdbx_strand_id
1 'polypeptide(L)'
;MTLPVSNVVNVSISLAALAAGPRSFGSLLILGTTSGVIDVIERMRPYSSISEVGENYGVDDPEYKAALVYFSQSPKPRTLYIGYWHKDGADAEKQFSKSFKHALNRLSGTV
;
A
#
# COMPACT_ATOMS: atom_id res chain seq x y z
N MET A 1 25.99 -68.58 23.60
CA MET A 1 25.94 -67.23 24.19
C MET A 1 25.17 -66.33 23.25
N THR A 2 24.09 -65.69 23.69
CA THR A 2 23.29 -64.76 22.86
C THR A 2 23.62 -63.34 23.30
N LEU A 3 24.12 -62.53 22.38
CA LEU A 3 24.35 -61.10 22.64
C LEU A 3 23.01 -60.38 22.53
N PRO A 4 22.57 -59.63 23.55
CA PRO A 4 21.32 -58.90 23.49
C PRO A 4 21.45 -57.75 22.49
N VAL A 5 20.49 -57.64 21.57
CA VAL A 5 20.36 -56.59 20.55
C VAL A 5 19.87 -55.27 21.16
N SER A 6 20.59 -54.83 22.18
CA SER A 6 20.46 -53.49 22.77
C SER A 6 21.53 -52.57 22.20
N ASN A 7 21.77 -52.62 20.88
CA ASN A 7 22.24 -51.44 20.16
C ASN A 7 21.08 -50.44 20.13
N VAL A 8 20.81 -49.91 21.32
CA VAL A 8 19.87 -48.88 21.71
C VAL A 8 20.26 -47.64 20.93
N VAL A 9 19.68 -47.49 19.74
CA VAL A 9 19.65 -46.19 19.09
C VAL A 9 18.65 -45.36 19.89
N ASN A 10 19.17 -44.44 20.70
CA ASN A 10 18.34 -43.47 21.41
C ASN A 10 17.85 -42.44 20.38
N VAL A 11 16.68 -42.69 19.80
CA VAL A 11 16.03 -41.76 18.87
C VAL A 11 15.22 -40.76 19.70
N SER A 12 15.84 -39.63 20.03
CA SER A 12 15.13 -38.46 20.57
C SER A 12 14.56 -37.64 19.41
N ILE A 13 13.27 -37.78 19.14
CA ILE A 13 12.55 -36.92 18.18
C ILE A 13 12.22 -35.61 18.91
N SER A 14 13.08 -34.61 18.75
CA SER A 14 12.76 -33.25 19.19
C SER A 14 11.80 -32.63 18.18
N LEU A 15 10.49 -32.67 18.46
CA LEU A 15 9.55 -31.74 17.86
C LEU A 15 9.79 -30.37 18.50
N ALA A 16 10.86 -29.68 18.10
CA ALA A 16 10.88 -28.24 18.22
C ALA A 16 9.81 -27.73 17.24
N ALA A 17 8.56 -27.67 17.71
CA ALA A 17 7.51 -26.98 16.98
C ALA A 17 8.04 -25.57 16.76
N LEU A 18 8.45 -25.26 15.53
CA LEU A 18 8.77 -23.90 15.15
C LEU A 18 7.50 -23.12 15.47
N ALA A 19 7.55 -22.32 16.55
CA ALA A 19 6.42 -21.52 16.97
C ALA A 19 5.89 -20.80 15.73
N ALA A 20 4.60 -20.97 15.42
CA ALA A 20 3.99 -20.24 14.32
C ALA A 20 4.32 -18.77 14.56
N GLY A 21 5.21 -18.22 13.71
CA GLY A 21 5.68 -16.86 13.88
C GLY A 21 4.46 -15.95 14.00
N PRO A 22 4.47 -14.93 14.88
CA PRO A 22 3.32 -14.07 15.06
C PRO A 22 2.83 -13.64 13.68
N ARG A 23 1.59 -14.02 13.34
CA ARG A 23 1.01 -13.70 12.04
C ARG A 23 1.02 -12.19 11.94
N SER A 24 1.86 -11.65 11.06
CA SER A 24 1.90 -10.21 10.84
C SER A 24 0.48 -9.75 10.53
N PHE A 25 -0.03 -8.78 11.30
CA PHE A 25 -1.27 -8.11 10.96
C PHE A 25 -1.08 -7.53 9.55
N GLY A 26 -2.09 -7.73 8.68
CA GLY A 26 -2.00 -7.35 7.27
C GLY A 26 -1.58 -5.89 7.11
N SER A 27 -0.83 -5.58 6.05
CA SER A 27 -0.41 -4.21 5.78
C SER A 27 -1.61 -3.33 5.40
N LEU A 28 -1.73 -2.16 6.04
CA LEU A 28 -2.75 -1.17 5.68
C LEU A 28 -2.51 -0.64 4.26
N LEU A 29 -3.59 -0.45 3.50
CA LEU A 29 -3.62 0.29 2.24
C LEU A 29 -4.39 1.61 2.44
N ILE A 30 -3.71 2.74 2.27
CA ILE A 30 -4.30 4.08 2.26
C ILE A 30 -4.54 4.47 0.80
N LEU A 31 -5.76 4.90 0.47
CA LEU A 31 -6.09 5.39 -0.87
C LEU A 31 -6.12 6.92 -0.86
N GLY A 32 -5.31 7.52 -1.73
CA GLY A 32 -5.10 8.94 -1.84
C GLY A 32 -5.45 9.49 -3.22
N THR A 33 -5.76 10.79 -3.32
CA THR A 33 -6.03 11.48 -4.59
C THR A 33 -4.90 12.42 -5.01
N THR A 34 -3.83 12.48 -4.23
CA THR A 34 -2.67 13.33 -4.53
C THR A 34 -1.99 12.87 -5.82
N SER A 35 -2.04 13.72 -6.84
CA SER A 35 -1.51 13.46 -8.18
C SER A 35 -0.01 13.75 -8.25
N GLY A 36 0.73 12.97 -9.04
CA GLY A 36 2.14 13.23 -9.35
C GLY A 36 3.15 12.45 -8.50
N VAL A 37 2.69 11.70 -7.50
CA VAL A 37 3.55 10.85 -6.65
C VAL A 37 3.47 9.37 -7.06
N ILE A 38 2.25 8.85 -7.21
CA ILE A 38 1.96 7.50 -7.68
C ILE A 38 1.09 7.61 -8.93
N ASP A 39 1.50 6.93 -9.99
CA ASP A 39 0.81 6.96 -11.28
C ASP A 39 -0.29 5.89 -11.39
N VAL A 40 -1.20 6.01 -12.35
CA VAL A 40 -2.26 5.03 -12.66
C VAL A 40 -1.71 3.70 -13.19
N ILE A 41 -0.44 3.65 -13.59
CA ILE A 41 0.25 2.41 -13.97
C ILE A 41 0.77 1.70 -12.71
N GLU A 42 1.45 2.43 -11.82
CA GLU A 42 1.98 1.88 -10.57
C GLU A 42 0.86 1.51 -9.58
N ARG A 43 -0.18 2.36 -9.50
CA ARG A 43 -1.38 2.29 -8.64
C ARG A 43 -1.16 2.25 -7.14
N MET A 44 -0.12 1.58 -6.65
CA MET A 44 0.23 1.56 -5.23
C MET A 44 1.73 1.38 -5.02
N ARG A 45 2.25 2.02 -3.98
CA ARG A 45 3.64 1.91 -3.56
C ARG A 45 3.72 1.49 -2.09
N PRO A 46 4.59 0.51 -1.74
CA PRO A 46 4.89 0.21 -0.35
C PRO A 46 5.84 1.25 0.26
N TYR A 47 5.63 1.54 1.54
CA TYR A 47 6.46 2.41 2.37
C TYR A 47 6.79 1.69 3.69
N SER A 48 8.01 1.88 4.18
CA SER A 48 8.50 1.23 5.41
C SER A 48 8.60 2.22 6.58
N SER A 49 8.55 3.52 6.31
CA SER A 49 8.63 4.56 7.34
C SER A 49 7.87 5.83 6.96
N ILE A 50 7.53 6.64 7.98
CA ILE A 50 6.93 7.96 7.77
C ILE A 50 7.87 8.95 7.10
N SER A 51 9.20 8.73 7.19
CA SER A 51 10.20 9.58 6.53
C SER A 51 10.12 9.43 5.02
N GLU A 52 10.06 8.19 4.51
CA GLU A 52 9.89 7.91 3.08
C GLU A 52 8.58 8.51 2.55
N VAL A 53 7.51 8.41 3.33
CA VAL A 53 6.23 9.04 2.96
C VAL A 53 6.37 10.57 2.91
N GLY A 54 7.12 11.20 3.82
CA GLY A 54 7.36 12.65 3.83
C GLY A 54 8.29 13.16 2.72
N GLU A 55 9.13 12.30 2.14
CA GLU A 55 9.94 12.65 0.96
C GLU A 55 9.10 12.65 -0.32
N ASN A 56 8.03 11.85 -0.36
CA ASN A 56 7.17 11.72 -1.53
C ASN A 56 5.86 12.52 -1.44
N TYR A 57 5.32 12.70 -0.23
CA TYR A 57 4.09 13.44 0.07
C TYR A 57 4.41 14.60 1.03
N GLY A 58 3.72 15.73 0.87
CA GLY A 58 3.83 16.85 1.79
C GLY A 58 3.20 16.54 3.15
N VAL A 59 3.67 17.20 4.21
CA VAL A 59 3.13 17.02 5.58
C VAL A 59 1.66 17.42 5.70
N ASP A 60 1.18 18.26 4.78
CA ASP A 60 -0.21 18.70 4.71
C ASP A 60 -1.13 17.71 4.00
N ASP A 61 -0.56 16.79 3.21
CA ASP A 61 -1.31 15.83 2.43
C ASP A 61 -2.07 14.85 3.33
N PRO A 62 -3.32 14.49 2.96
CA PRO A 62 -4.12 13.56 3.75
C PRO A 62 -3.45 12.18 3.86
N GLU A 63 -2.68 11.77 2.86
CA GLU A 63 -1.93 10.51 2.85
C GLU A 63 -0.82 10.49 3.91
N TYR A 64 -0.09 11.60 4.08
CA TYR A 64 0.96 11.72 5.11
C TYR A 64 0.35 11.67 6.52
N LYS A 65 -0.75 12.40 6.75
CA LYS A 65 -1.43 12.41 8.06
C LYS A 65 -1.96 11.04 8.44
N ALA A 66 -2.52 10.30 7.49
CA ALA A 66 -2.99 8.93 7.72
C ALA A 66 -1.81 7.96 7.97
N ALA A 67 -0.72 8.09 7.21
CA ALA A 67 0.51 7.32 7.43
C ALA A 67 1.11 7.58 8.81
N LEU A 68 1.09 8.83 9.28
CA LEU A 68 1.58 9.22 10.60
C LEU A 68 0.84 8.45 11.70
N VAL A 69 -0.50 8.49 11.68
CA VAL A 69 -1.34 7.77 12.66
C VAL A 69 -1.07 6.27 12.63
N TYR A 70 -0.91 5.68 11.44
CA TYR A 70 -0.61 4.26 11.30
C TYR A 70 0.75 3.88 11.89
N PHE A 71 1.81 4.64 11.59
CA PHE A 71 3.15 4.38 12.12
C PHE A 71 3.31 4.75 13.60
N SER A 72 2.38 5.50 14.20
CA SER A 72 2.34 5.80 15.64
C SER A 72 1.77 4.66 16.50
N GLN A 73 1.27 3.57 15.89
CA GLN A 73 0.74 2.43 16.63
C GLN A 73 1.84 1.63 17.35
N SER A 74 1.48 0.97 18.45
CA SER A 74 2.36 0.06 19.19
C SER A 74 1.69 -1.32 19.32
N PRO A 75 2.25 -2.40 18.75
CA PRO A 75 3.54 -2.50 18.04
C PRO A 75 3.58 -1.73 16.72
N LYS A 76 4.75 -1.15 16.40
CA LYS A 76 4.92 -0.34 15.17
C LYS A 76 4.77 -1.20 13.92
N PRO A 77 3.90 -0.83 12.96
CA PRO A 77 3.77 -1.55 11.71
C PRO A 77 5.04 -1.43 10.85
N ARG A 78 5.36 -2.50 10.13
CA ARG A 78 6.54 -2.60 9.24
C ARG A 78 6.30 -2.10 7.83
N THR A 79 5.05 -2.13 7.37
CA THR A 79 4.72 -1.87 5.97
C THR A 79 3.37 -1.17 5.88
N LEU A 80 3.35 -0.13 5.06
CA LEU A 80 2.18 0.63 4.66
C LEU A 80 2.13 0.65 3.13
N TYR A 81 0.96 0.48 2.54
CA TYR A 81 0.75 0.73 1.12
C TYR A 81 -0.01 2.05 0.97
N ILE A 82 0.44 2.90 0.06
CA ILE A 82 -0.33 4.06 -0.38
C ILE A 82 -0.68 3.83 -1.85
N GLY A 83 -1.97 3.96 -2.18
CA GLY A 83 -2.49 3.79 -3.53
C GLY A 83 -3.05 5.09 -4.07
N TYR A 84 -2.88 5.30 -5.37
CA TYR A 84 -3.46 6.44 -6.07
C TYR A 84 -4.84 6.09 -6.61
N TRP A 85 -5.86 6.75 -6.06
CA TRP A 85 -7.20 6.75 -6.59
C TRP A 85 -7.37 7.90 -7.58
N HIS A 86 -7.34 7.54 -8.85
CA HIS A 86 -7.71 8.45 -9.94
C HIS A 86 -9.23 8.66 -9.95
N LYS A 87 -9.72 9.58 -9.11
CA LYS A 87 -11.16 9.87 -8.92
C LYS A 87 -11.85 10.34 -10.20
N ASP A 88 -11.11 11.04 -11.07
CA ASP A 88 -11.60 11.51 -12.37
C ASP A 88 -11.47 10.43 -13.47
N GLY A 89 -11.43 9.15 -13.06
CA GLY A 89 -11.14 7.95 -13.86
C GLY A 89 -11.37 8.16 -15.35
N ALA A 90 -10.30 8.51 -16.07
CA ALA A 90 -10.27 8.79 -17.51
C ALA A 90 -11.67 8.99 -18.15
N ASP A 91 -12.40 10.02 -17.73
CA ASP A 91 -13.55 10.52 -18.48
C ASP A 91 -13.00 11.31 -19.69
N ALA A 92 -12.23 10.65 -20.57
CA ALA A 92 -11.74 11.26 -21.80
C ALA A 92 -12.91 11.89 -22.59
N GLU A 93 -14.10 11.29 -22.47
CA GLU A 93 -15.35 11.80 -23.04
C GLU A 93 -15.84 13.11 -22.38
N LYS A 94 -15.77 13.24 -21.05
CA LYS A 94 -16.25 14.46 -20.36
C LYS A 94 -15.32 15.65 -20.58
N GLN A 95 -14.01 15.41 -20.70
CA GLN A 95 -13.01 16.43 -21.03
C GLN A 95 -13.26 17.01 -22.44
N PHE A 96 -13.50 16.15 -23.43
CA PHE A 96 -13.80 16.56 -24.81
C PHE A 96 -15.13 17.32 -24.93
N SER A 97 -16.20 16.80 -24.31
CA SER A 97 -17.52 17.44 -24.31
C SER A 97 -17.50 18.84 -23.67
N LYS A 98 -16.75 19.02 -22.57
CA LYS A 98 -16.62 20.31 -21.88
C LYS A 98 -15.85 21.33 -22.72
N SER A 99 -14.80 20.89 -23.41
CA SER A 99 -14.03 21.73 -24.34
C SER A 99 -14.85 22.15 -25.56
N PHE A 100 -15.60 21.22 -26.17
CA PHE A 100 -16.46 21.51 -27.31
C PHE A 100 -17.59 22.48 -26.97
N LYS A 101 -18.26 22.31 -25.83
CA LYS A 101 -19.31 23.24 -25.36
C LYS A 101 -18.77 24.65 -25.13
N HIS A 102 -17.56 24.76 -24.57
CA HIS A 102 -16.89 26.05 -24.38
C HIS A 102 -16.49 26.71 -25.71
N ALA A 103 -16.04 25.91 -26.68
CA ALA A 103 -15.75 26.39 -28.03
C ALA A 103 -17.01 26.87 -28.76
N LEU A 104 -18.12 26.14 -28.67
CA LEU A 104 -19.41 26.58 -29.21
C LEU A 104 -19.91 27.88 -28.57
N ASN A 105 -19.73 28.03 -27.25
CA ASN A 105 -20.14 29.24 -26.55
C ASN A 105 -19.31 30.48 -26.98
N ARG A 106 -18.04 30.28 -27.36
CA ARG A 106 -17.21 31.34 -27.95
C ARG A 106 -17.57 31.68 -29.40
N LEU A 107 -18.16 30.74 -30.13
CA LEU A 107 -18.62 30.93 -31.51
C LEU A 107 -20.02 31.56 -31.58
N SER A 108 -20.86 31.35 -30.55
CA SER A 108 -22.22 31.91 -30.49
C SER A 108 -22.28 33.33 -29.90
N GLY A 109 -21.14 33.89 -29.47
CA GLY A 109 -21.07 35.17 -28.75
C GLY A 109 -20.29 36.25 -29.50
N THR A 110 -20.61 36.54 -30.76
CA THR A 110 -20.38 37.82 -31.48
C THR A 110 -21.15 37.77 -32.81
N VAL A 111 -22.46 38.03 -32.77
CA VAL A 111 -23.16 39.24 -33.27
C VAL A 111 -24.46 39.32 -32.48
#